data_AF-A0A349SI16-F1
#
_entry.id   AF-A0A349SI16-F1
#
_cell.length_a   1.000
_cell.length_b   1.000
_cell.length_c   1.000
_cell.angle_alpha   90.00
_cell.angle_beta   90.00
_cell.angle_gamma   90.00
#
_symmetry.space_group_name_H-M   'P 1'
#
loop_
_entity.id
_entity.type
_entity.pdbx_description
1 polymer ?
#
loop_
_entity_poly.entity_id
_entity_poly.type
_entity_poly.pdbx_seq_one_letter_code
_entity_poly.pdbx_strand_id
1 'polypeptide(L)'
;MKPPVRVAVTGAAGQISYALLFRIAAGDMLGPDQPIILQLLEIPPAMEALEGVFMELADCAFPLLTDIVRSSDPDEAFADVDYALLVGARPRGPGMERKDLLLENAKIFSAQGKALNDHASRAVRVLVVGNPANTNALIASSNAPDIPSRQFSAMMRLDHHRAVAQLADHLGVSTNAVQRMTIWGNHSATQYPDVSHATVDGKCA
;
A
#
# COMPACT_ATOMS: atom_id res chain seq x y z
N MET A 1 12.17 -23.87 4.69
CA MET A 1 11.61 -22.51 4.65
C MET A 1 10.99 -22.30 3.28
N LYS A 2 9.88 -21.54 3.20
CA LYS A 2 9.29 -21.15 1.90
C LYS A 2 10.32 -20.33 1.12
N PRO A 3 10.27 -20.33 -0.23
CA PRO A 3 11.09 -19.41 -1.01
C PRO A 3 10.74 -17.95 -0.63
N PRO A 4 11.73 -17.04 -0.56
CA PRO A 4 11.45 -15.64 -0.29
C PRO A 4 10.57 -15.02 -1.38
N VAL A 5 9.69 -14.11 -0.98
CA VAL A 5 8.89 -13.30 -1.92
C VAL A 5 9.38 -11.86 -1.90
N ARG A 6 9.23 -11.17 -3.04
CA ARG A 6 9.68 -9.79 -3.23
C ARG A 6 8.55 -8.81 -2.96
N VAL A 7 8.78 -7.87 -2.04
CA VAL A 7 7.82 -6.85 -1.63
C VAL A 7 8.39 -5.47 -1.91
N ALA A 8 7.85 -4.78 -2.91
CA ALA A 8 8.22 -3.40 -3.20
C ALA A 8 7.35 -2.41 -2.42
N VAL A 9 7.98 -1.37 -1.88
CA VAL A 9 7.30 -0.26 -1.19
C VAL A 9 7.85 1.06 -1.73
N THR A 10 6.97 1.91 -2.27
CA THR A 10 7.35 3.25 -2.77
C THR A 10 7.16 4.32 -1.71
N GLY A 11 7.90 5.43 -1.79
CA GLY A 11 7.88 6.42 -0.71
C GLY A 11 8.38 5.80 0.60
N ALA A 12 9.40 4.95 0.50
CA ALA A 12 9.85 4.07 1.57
C ALA A 12 10.46 4.81 2.77
N ALA A 13 10.90 6.06 2.61
CA ALA A 13 11.36 6.91 3.71
C ALA A 13 10.24 7.75 4.34
N GLY A 14 9.01 7.66 3.81
CA GLY A 14 7.85 8.38 4.33
C GLY A 14 7.29 7.80 5.63
N GLN A 15 6.47 8.59 6.34
CA GLN A 15 5.90 8.23 7.65
C GLN A 15 5.07 6.94 7.65
N ILE A 16 4.25 6.72 6.60
CA ILE A 16 3.44 5.51 6.46
C ILE A 16 4.37 4.30 6.33
N SER A 17 5.37 4.40 5.45
CA SER A 17 6.35 3.35 5.21
C SER A 17 7.16 3.04 6.47
N TYR A 18 7.57 4.06 7.23
CA TYR A 18 8.26 3.88 8.49
C TYR A 18 7.45 3.05 9.51
N ALA A 19 6.12 3.22 9.59
CA ALA A 19 5.28 2.37 10.45
C ALA A 19 4.99 0.97 9.85
N LEU A 20 5.10 0.84 8.52
CA LEU A 20 4.71 -0.34 7.76
C LEU A 20 5.85 -1.36 7.63
N LEU A 21 7.04 -0.92 7.27
CA LEU A 21 8.16 -1.77 6.84
C LEU A 21 8.59 -2.76 7.92
N PHE A 22 8.72 -2.30 9.17
CA PHE A 22 9.11 -3.15 10.29
C PHE A 22 8.07 -4.25 10.58
N ARG A 23 6.78 -3.95 10.39
CA ARG A 23 5.72 -4.95 10.56
C ARG A 23 5.69 -5.96 9.43
N ILE A 24 5.97 -5.52 8.20
CA ILE A 24 6.16 -6.44 7.07
C ILE A 24 7.34 -7.37 7.35
N ALA A 25 8.49 -6.83 7.77
CA ALA A 25 9.70 -7.60 8.11
C ALA A 25 9.51 -8.56 9.28
N ALA A 26 8.64 -8.23 10.24
CA ALA A 26 8.25 -9.11 11.35
C ALA A 26 7.30 -10.25 10.93
N GLY A 27 6.77 -10.24 9.70
CA GLY A 27 5.86 -11.27 9.18
C GLY A 27 4.37 -10.97 9.34
N ASP A 28 3.98 -9.79 9.83
CA ASP A 28 2.56 -9.45 10.09
C ASP A 28 1.70 -9.40 8.81
N MET A 29 2.34 -9.20 7.64
CA MET A 29 1.62 -9.07 6.36
C MET A 29 1.40 -10.43 5.67
N LEU A 30 2.41 -11.30 5.66
CA LEU A 30 2.42 -12.52 4.85
C LEU A 30 2.52 -13.82 5.67
N GLY A 31 2.58 -13.69 6.99
CA GLY A 31 2.64 -14.80 7.94
C GLY A 31 4.04 -15.03 8.50
N PRO A 32 4.13 -15.74 9.64
CA PRO A 32 5.37 -15.91 10.41
C PRO A 32 6.37 -16.90 9.78
N ASP A 33 6.03 -17.52 8.64
CA ASP A 33 6.82 -18.56 7.97
C ASP A 33 7.22 -18.20 6.53
N GLN A 34 6.96 -16.97 6.10
CA GLN A 34 7.22 -16.48 4.76
C GLN A 34 8.42 -15.51 4.77
N PRO A 35 9.61 -15.94 4.31
CA PRO A 35 10.74 -15.03 4.13
C PRO A 35 10.42 -13.97 3.07
N ILE A 36 11.01 -12.79 3.19
CA ILE A 36 10.77 -11.65 2.31
C ILE A 36 12.07 -10.97 1.89
N ILE A 37 12.03 -10.36 0.70
CA ILE A 37 13.00 -9.39 0.22
C ILE A 37 12.26 -8.06 0.10
N LEU A 38 12.74 -7.02 0.78
CA LEU A 38 12.18 -5.67 0.66
C LEU A 38 12.86 -4.93 -0.50
N GLN A 39 12.06 -4.35 -1.40
CA GLN A 39 12.54 -3.49 -2.49
C GLN A 39 12.00 -2.07 -2.27
N LEU A 40 12.85 -1.18 -1.79
CA LEU A 40 12.46 0.13 -1.31
C LEU A 40 12.75 1.20 -2.36
N LEU A 41 11.69 1.88 -2.82
CA LEU A 41 11.78 2.94 -3.81
C LEU A 41 11.58 4.31 -3.15
N GLU A 42 12.52 5.23 -3.38
CA GLU A 42 12.37 6.64 -3.06
C GLU A 42 12.76 7.55 -4.22
N ILE A 43 12.37 8.82 -4.13
CA ILE A 43 12.89 9.83 -5.06
C ILE A 43 14.36 10.14 -4.74
N PRO A 44 15.18 10.56 -5.73
CA PRO A 44 16.60 10.85 -5.50
C PRO A 44 16.90 11.76 -4.28
N PRO A 45 16.13 12.84 -4.02
CA PRO A 45 16.36 13.69 -2.85
C PRO A 45 16.10 13.02 -1.49
N ALA A 46 15.41 11.88 -1.45
CA ALA A 46 15.04 11.17 -0.22
C ALA A 46 15.89 9.91 0.02
N MET A 47 16.87 9.61 -0.86
CA MET A 47 17.70 8.42 -0.75
C MET A 47 18.55 8.38 0.52
N GLU A 48 19.01 9.53 1.02
CA GLU A 48 19.74 9.61 2.30
C GLU A 48 18.82 9.23 3.48
N ALA A 49 17.56 9.67 3.47
CA ALA A 49 16.60 9.28 4.49
C ALA A 49 16.24 7.78 4.38
N LEU A 50 16.17 7.25 3.15
CA LEU A 50 15.97 5.81 2.92
C LEU A 50 17.12 4.98 3.47
N GLU A 51 18.36 5.49 3.40
CA GLU A 51 19.52 4.84 4.02
C GLU A 51 19.35 4.69 5.53
N GLY A 52 18.82 5.73 6.20
CA GLY A 52 18.43 5.69 7.61
C GLY A 52 17.48 4.54 7.91
N VAL A 53 16.38 4.43 7.15
CA VAL A 53 15.38 3.36 7.32
C VAL A 53 15.99 1.98 7.09
N PHE A 54 16.89 1.84 6.12
CA PHE A 54 17.60 0.58 5.89
C PHE A 54 18.47 0.17 7.09
N MET A 55 19.23 1.10 7.66
CA MET A 55 20.05 0.82 8.85
C MET A 55 19.17 0.31 10.00
N GLU A 56 18.04 0.99 10.26
CA GLU A 56 17.11 0.57 11.31
C GLU A 56 16.50 -0.82 11.06
N LEU A 57 16.17 -1.16 9.80
CA LEU A 57 15.68 -2.49 9.44
C LEU A 57 16.75 -3.57 9.66
N ALA A 58 18.00 -3.28 9.32
CA ALA A 58 19.13 -4.19 9.52
C ALA A 58 19.40 -4.41 11.02
N ASP A 59 19.31 -3.36 11.83
CA ASP A 59 19.54 -3.40 13.29
C ASP A 59 18.48 -4.22 14.04
N CYS A 60 17.31 -4.44 13.44
CA CYS A 60 16.24 -5.24 14.04
C CYS A 60 16.48 -6.76 13.98
N ALA A 61 17.45 -7.24 13.20
CA ALA A 61 17.79 -8.66 13.05
C ALA A 61 16.56 -9.56 12.77
N PHE A 62 15.64 -9.10 11.91
CA PHE A 62 14.42 -9.84 11.57
C PHE A 62 14.74 -11.17 10.88
N PRO A 63 14.27 -12.33 11.39
CA PRO A 63 14.63 -13.63 10.83
C PRO A 63 13.99 -13.92 9.47
N LEU A 64 12.91 -13.21 9.12
CA LEU A 64 12.22 -13.36 7.83
C LEU A 64 12.74 -12.41 6.75
N LEU A 65 13.49 -11.36 7.12
CA LEU A 65 14.00 -10.37 6.17
C LEU A 65 15.32 -10.86 5.59
N THR A 66 15.27 -11.44 4.38
CA THR A 66 16.44 -12.08 3.78
C THR A 66 17.34 -11.13 3.01
N ASP A 67 16.78 -10.03 2.48
CA ASP A 67 17.52 -9.02 1.74
C ASP A 67 16.73 -7.68 1.68
N ILE A 68 17.45 -6.58 1.44
CA ILE A 68 16.88 -5.23 1.26
C ILE A 68 17.56 -4.53 0.09
N VAL A 69 16.79 -4.29 -0.97
CA VAL A 69 17.18 -3.45 -2.10
C VAL A 69 16.69 -2.03 -1.86
N ARG A 70 17.52 -1.03 -2.14
CA ARG A 70 17.17 0.40 -2.10
C ARG A 70 17.45 0.98 -3.47
N SER A 71 16.48 1.65 -4.07
CA SER A 71 16.69 2.29 -5.36
C SER A 71 15.91 3.59 -5.48
N SER A 72 16.36 4.42 -6.43
CA SER A 72 15.58 5.55 -6.95
C SER A 72 15.03 5.30 -8.35
N ASP A 73 15.30 4.11 -8.89
CA ASP A 73 14.82 3.65 -10.18
C ASP A 73 13.63 2.68 -9.99
N PRO A 74 12.43 3.02 -10.49
CA PRO A 74 11.29 2.11 -10.47
C PRO A 74 11.54 0.76 -11.14
N ASP A 75 12.36 0.70 -12.20
CA ASP A 75 12.58 -0.54 -12.95
C ASP A 75 13.37 -1.55 -12.09
N GLU A 76 14.36 -1.07 -11.33
CA GLU A 76 15.10 -1.88 -10.36
C GLU A 76 14.23 -2.26 -9.15
N ALA A 77 13.48 -1.30 -8.60
CA ALA A 77 12.66 -1.53 -7.42
C ALA A 77 11.50 -2.50 -7.67
N PHE A 78 11.01 -2.60 -8.91
CA PHE A 78 9.92 -3.52 -9.28
C PHE A 78 10.39 -4.80 -9.96
N ALA A 79 11.70 -5.03 -10.12
CA ALA A 79 12.25 -6.25 -10.68
C ALA A 79 11.77 -7.49 -9.90
N ASP A 80 11.07 -8.37 -10.61
CA ASP A 80 10.49 -9.64 -10.13
C ASP A 80 9.55 -9.51 -8.92
N VAL A 81 8.98 -8.33 -8.69
CA VAL A 81 8.17 -8.08 -7.47
C VAL A 81 6.89 -8.92 -7.43
N ASP A 82 6.59 -9.53 -6.28
CA ASP A 82 5.37 -10.31 -6.02
C ASP A 82 4.25 -9.44 -5.40
N TYR A 83 4.63 -8.45 -4.59
CA TYR A 83 3.71 -7.51 -3.96
C TYR A 83 4.24 -6.08 -4.08
N ALA A 84 3.45 -5.16 -4.61
CA ALA A 84 3.83 -3.76 -4.73
C ALA A 84 2.87 -2.86 -3.93
N LEU A 85 3.39 -2.18 -2.91
CA LEU A 85 2.67 -1.21 -2.11
C LEU A 85 3.07 0.19 -2.56
N LEU A 86 2.22 0.82 -3.37
CA LEU A 86 2.45 2.16 -3.92
C LEU A 86 1.98 3.22 -2.92
N VAL A 87 2.85 3.54 -1.96
CA VAL A 87 2.57 4.49 -0.87
C VAL A 87 2.97 5.92 -1.25
N GLY A 88 4.09 6.08 -1.95
CA GLY A 88 4.59 7.38 -2.40
C GLY A 88 3.67 8.03 -3.43
N ALA A 89 3.20 9.24 -3.13
CA ALA A 89 2.43 10.10 -4.04
C ALA A 89 2.81 11.57 -3.79
N ARG A 90 2.53 12.44 -4.75
CA ARG A 90 2.75 13.88 -4.56
C ARG A 90 1.72 14.42 -3.57
N PRO A 91 2.13 15.01 -2.43
CA PRO A 91 1.19 15.66 -1.52
C PRO A 91 0.68 16.97 -2.14
N ARG A 92 -0.52 17.40 -1.73
CA ARG A 92 -1.07 18.68 -2.17
C ARG A 92 -0.27 19.83 -1.56
N GLY A 93 0.37 20.63 -2.41
CA GLY A 93 1.13 21.81 -2.00
C GLY A 93 0.27 23.07 -1.82
N PRO A 94 0.81 24.12 -1.18
CA PRO A 94 0.16 25.43 -1.12
C PRO A 94 -0.18 25.96 -2.51
N GLY A 95 -1.41 26.43 -2.71
CA GLY A 95 -1.88 26.98 -3.99
C GLY A 95 -2.16 25.95 -5.09
N MET A 96 -1.93 24.65 -4.85
CA MET A 96 -2.15 23.61 -5.85
C MET A 96 -3.64 23.32 -6.06
N GLU A 97 -4.12 23.43 -7.30
CA GLU A 97 -5.46 23.02 -7.67
C GLU A 97 -5.57 21.50 -7.74
N ARG A 98 -6.80 20.98 -7.69
CA ARG A 98 -7.05 19.53 -7.78
C ARG A 98 -6.54 18.95 -9.10
N LYS A 99 -6.65 19.70 -10.20
CA LYS A 99 -6.18 19.27 -11.53
C LYS A 99 -4.67 19.09 -11.57
N ASP A 100 -3.92 19.99 -10.93
CA ASP A 100 -2.46 19.98 -10.92
C ASP A 100 -1.95 18.78 -10.12
N LEU A 101 -2.57 18.54 -8.95
CA LEU A 101 -2.31 17.36 -8.13
C LEU A 101 -2.54 16.05 -8.90
N LEU A 102 -3.64 15.99 -9.67
CA LEU A 102 -3.96 14.82 -10.49
C LEU A 102 -2.95 14.63 -11.62
N LEU A 103 -2.52 15.69 -12.29
CA LEU A 103 -1.53 15.63 -13.37
C LEU A 103 -0.16 15.17 -12.86
N GLU A 104 0.30 15.68 -11.71
CA GLU A 104 1.57 15.27 -11.12
C GLU A 104 1.54 13.81 -10.67
N ASN A 105 0.47 13.37 -10.00
CA ASN A 105 0.33 11.95 -9.65
C ASN A 105 0.15 11.08 -10.89
N ALA A 106 -0.52 11.54 -11.95
CA ALA A 106 -0.65 10.78 -13.18
C ALA A 106 0.71 10.44 -13.79
N LYS A 107 1.69 11.36 -13.76
CA LYS A 107 3.07 11.08 -14.20
C LYS A 107 3.70 9.97 -13.36
N ILE A 108 3.60 10.06 -12.03
CA ILE A 108 4.19 9.09 -11.09
C ILE A 108 3.61 7.69 -11.33
N PHE A 109 2.27 7.58 -11.31
CA PHE A 109 1.60 6.29 -11.39
C PHE A 109 1.60 5.71 -12.82
N SER A 110 1.73 6.53 -13.87
CA SER A 110 1.96 6.02 -15.23
C SER A 110 3.34 5.40 -15.36
N ALA A 111 4.37 6.06 -14.84
CA ALA A 111 5.74 5.54 -14.85
C ALA A 111 5.87 4.26 -14.00
N GLN A 112 5.31 4.26 -12.78
CA GLN A 112 5.29 3.06 -11.93
C GLN A 112 4.48 1.92 -12.55
N GLY A 113 3.34 2.22 -13.18
CA GLY A 113 2.54 1.23 -13.91
C GLY A 113 3.33 0.58 -15.03
N LYS A 114 4.05 1.37 -15.84
CA LYS A 114 4.93 0.86 -16.89
C LYS A 114 6.08 0.00 -16.33
N ALA A 115 6.75 0.47 -15.28
CA ALA A 115 7.84 -0.29 -14.65
C ALA A 115 7.36 -1.63 -14.10
N LEU A 116 6.19 -1.66 -13.43
CA LEU A 116 5.53 -2.90 -13.03
C LEU A 116 5.22 -3.79 -14.23
N ASN A 117 4.65 -3.22 -15.30
CA ASN A 117 4.33 -3.97 -16.52
C ASN A 117 5.53 -4.70 -17.08
N ASP A 118 6.69 -4.06 -17.07
CA ASP A 118 7.87 -4.54 -17.76
C ASP A 118 8.69 -5.51 -16.88
N HIS A 119 8.72 -5.26 -15.56
CA HIS A 119 9.67 -5.91 -14.65
C HIS A 119 9.06 -6.76 -13.54
N ALA A 120 7.78 -6.57 -13.20
CA ALA A 120 7.16 -7.32 -12.10
C ALA A 120 6.84 -8.78 -12.47
N SER A 121 6.64 -9.60 -11.43
CA SER A 121 6.02 -10.91 -11.59
C SER A 121 4.65 -10.76 -12.25
N ARG A 122 4.29 -11.68 -13.17
CA ARG A 122 2.95 -11.69 -13.79
C ARG A 122 1.83 -12.03 -12.79
N ALA A 123 2.20 -12.51 -11.60
CA ALA A 123 1.30 -12.77 -10.49
C ALA A 123 1.29 -11.64 -9.44
N VAL A 124 1.92 -10.49 -9.72
CA VAL A 124 2.06 -9.38 -8.77
C VAL A 124 0.71 -8.95 -8.20
N ARG A 125 0.70 -8.57 -6.93
CA ARG A 125 -0.45 -7.91 -6.29
C ARG A 125 -0.09 -6.48 -5.95
N VAL A 126 -0.84 -5.53 -6.50
CA VAL A 126 -0.57 -4.10 -6.36
C VAL A 126 -1.62 -3.48 -5.45
N LEU A 127 -1.16 -2.78 -4.41
CA LEU A 127 -1.99 -1.98 -3.51
C LEU A 127 -1.54 -0.52 -3.57
N VAL A 128 -2.44 0.35 -4.02
CA VAL A 128 -2.21 1.80 -4.02
C VAL A 128 -2.75 2.41 -2.72
N VAL A 129 -1.86 3.09 -2.02
CA VAL A 129 -2.13 3.83 -0.78
C VAL A 129 -2.00 5.34 -1.02
N GLY A 130 -1.05 5.74 -1.87
CA GLY A 130 -0.79 7.13 -2.21
C GLY A 130 -2.00 7.81 -2.85
N ASN A 131 -2.41 8.95 -2.30
CA ASN A 131 -3.64 9.64 -2.70
C ASN A 131 -3.52 10.45 -3.99
N PRO A 132 -4.60 10.55 -4.80
CA PRO A 132 -5.92 9.92 -4.64
C PRO A 132 -5.93 8.42 -5.04
N ALA A 133 -6.07 7.53 -4.05
CA ALA A 133 -5.73 6.11 -4.21
C ALA A 133 -6.48 5.39 -5.34
N ASN A 134 -7.80 5.54 -5.44
CA ASN A 134 -8.60 4.88 -6.47
C ASN A 134 -8.21 5.31 -7.89
N THR A 135 -8.04 6.61 -8.12
CA THR A 135 -7.65 7.14 -9.44
C THR A 135 -6.20 6.79 -9.77
N ASN A 136 -5.30 6.83 -8.80
CA ASN A 136 -3.91 6.42 -8.98
C ASN A 136 -3.80 4.93 -9.34
N ALA A 137 -4.61 4.06 -8.72
CA ALA A 137 -4.70 2.65 -9.09
C ALA A 137 -5.23 2.44 -10.51
N LEU A 138 -6.23 3.23 -10.93
CA LEU A 138 -6.72 3.21 -12.31
C LEU A 138 -5.61 3.62 -13.30
N ILE A 139 -4.85 4.66 -12.99
CA ILE A 139 -3.75 5.13 -13.85
C ILE A 139 -2.65 4.06 -13.94
N ALA A 140 -2.22 3.50 -12.81
CA ALA A 140 -1.19 2.47 -12.78
C ALA A 140 -1.62 1.24 -13.60
N SER A 141 -2.83 0.73 -13.39
CA SER A 141 -3.36 -0.42 -14.16
C SER A 141 -3.55 -0.12 -15.65
N SER A 142 -3.93 1.10 -16.01
CA SER A 142 -4.09 1.50 -17.42
C SER A 142 -2.75 1.58 -18.17
N ASN A 143 -1.64 1.74 -17.45
CA ASN A 143 -0.28 1.76 -17.99
C ASN A 143 0.43 0.40 -17.83
N ALA A 144 -0.28 -0.63 -17.39
CA ALA A 144 0.23 -1.98 -17.23
C ALA A 144 -0.62 -3.04 -17.96
N PRO A 145 -0.70 -2.98 -19.30
CA PRO A 145 -1.61 -3.81 -20.09
C PRO A 145 -1.36 -5.32 -19.96
N ASP A 146 -0.14 -5.73 -19.63
CA ASP A 146 0.24 -7.14 -19.50
C ASP A 146 -0.03 -7.71 -18.10
N ILE A 147 -0.57 -6.88 -17.19
CA ILE A 147 -0.96 -7.25 -15.83
C ILE A 147 -2.49 -7.14 -15.73
N PRO A 148 -3.21 -8.21 -15.35
CA PRO A 148 -4.66 -8.15 -15.21
C PRO A 148 -5.08 -7.03 -14.24
N SER A 149 -5.96 -6.13 -14.68
CA SER A 149 -6.39 -4.96 -13.87
C SER A 149 -6.92 -5.32 -12.47
N ARG A 150 -7.50 -6.51 -12.30
CA ARG A 150 -7.95 -7.05 -11.00
C ARG A 150 -6.82 -7.25 -9.96
N GLN A 151 -5.57 -7.23 -10.39
CA GLN A 151 -4.40 -7.29 -9.50
C GLN A 151 -4.04 -5.92 -8.92
N PHE A 152 -4.63 -4.84 -9.43
CA PHE A 152 -4.50 -3.49 -8.89
C PHE A 152 -5.68 -3.17 -7.97
N SER A 153 -5.36 -2.76 -6.75
CA SER A 153 -6.34 -2.38 -5.73
C SER A 153 -5.99 -1.01 -5.13
N ALA A 154 -6.99 -0.31 -4.63
CA ALA A 154 -6.82 0.92 -3.87
C ALA A 154 -7.28 0.72 -2.42
N MET A 155 -6.56 1.32 -1.47
CA MET A 155 -6.80 1.06 -0.06
C MET A 155 -8.01 1.83 0.48
N MET A 156 -9.13 1.13 0.72
CA MET A 156 -10.28 1.60 1.51
C MET A 156 -10.29 1.05 2.95
N ARG A 157 -9.25 0.28 3.31
CA ARG A 157 -9.25 -0.52 4.55
C ARG A 157 -9.17 0.33 5.82
N LEU A 158 -8.48 1.47 5.79
CA LEU A 158 -8.42 2.38 6.93
C LEU A 158 -9.79 2.96 7.26
N ASP A 159 -10.54 3.37 6.24
CA ASP A 159 -11.91 3.86 6.41
C ASP A 159 -12.84 2.77 6.95
N HIS A 160 -12.69 1.54 6.43
CA HIS A 160 -13.41 0.38 6.95
C HIS A 160 -13.10 0.14 8.43
N HIS A 161 -11.83 0.17 8.84
CA HIS A 161 -11.44 0.00 10.25
C HIS A 161 -11.98 1.13 11.13
N ARG A 162 -12.01 2.37 10.63
CA ARG A 162 -12.63 3.51 11.32
C ARG A 162 -14.13 3.30 11.51
N ALA A 163 -14.85 2.84 10.48
CA ALA A 163 -16.28 2.54 10.60
C ALA A 163 -16.56 1.41 11.59
N VAL A 164 -15.74 0.35 11.59
CA VAL A 164 -15.80 -0.73 12.59
C VAL A 164 -15.62 -0.17 14.00
N ALA A 165 -14.60 0.67 14.22
CA ALA A 165 -14.33 1.27 15.52
C ALA A 165 -15.47 2.17 16.01
N GLN A 166 -16.02 3.02 15.13
CA GLN A 166 -17.13 3.92 15.46
C GLN A 166 -18.41 3.15 15.80
N LEU A 167 -18.74 2.11 15.04
CA LEU A 167 -19.92 1.28 15.31
C LEU A 167 -19.78 0.50 16.63
N ALA A 168 -18.59 -0.07 16.87
CA ALA A 168 -18.31 -0.80 18.10
C ALA A 168 -18.42 0.11 19.34
N ASP A 169 -17.84 1.31 19.27
CA ASP A 169 -17.91 2.32 20.34
C ASP A 169 -19.35 2.75 20.61
N HIS A 170 -20.12 3.04 19.54
CA HIS A 170 -21.53 3.43 19.67
C HIS A 170 -22.39 2.36 20.36
N LEU A 171 -22.11 1.09 20.09
CA LEU A 171 -22.85 -0.05 20.65
C LEU A 171 -22.27 -0.57 21.97
N GLY A 172 -21.14 -0.04 22.43
CA GLY A 172 -20.47 -0.51 23.65
C GLY A 172 -19.94 -1.94 23.57
N VAL A 173 -19.49 -2.37 22.39
CA VAL A 173 -18.99 -3.73 22.12
C VAL A 173 -17.53 -3.72 21.67
N SER A 174 -16.90 -4.91 21.63
CA SER A 174 -15.57 -5.06 21.04
C SER A 174 -15.62 -4.86 19.52
N THR A 175 -14.56 -4.28 18.93
CA THR A 175 -14.40 -4.23 17.46
C THR A 175 -14.37 -5.61 16.81
N ASN A 176 -13.99 -6.66 17.55
CA ASN A 176 -14.02 -8.04 17.09
C ASN A 176 -15.43 -8.59 16.91
N ALA A 177 -16.43 -7.98 17.56
CA ALA A 177 -17.84 -8.38 17.43
C ALA A 177 -18.48 -7.87 16.14
N VAL A 178 -17.93 -6.79 15.56
CA VAL A 178 -18.44 -6.18 14.32
C VAL A 178 -17.92 -6.94 13.10
N GLN A 179 -18.85 -7.45 12.30
CA GLN A 179 -18.56 -8.18 11.07
C GLN A 179 -19.35 -7.58 9.91
N ARG A 180 -18.96 -7.92 8.67
CA ARG A 180 -19.65 -7.54 7.42
C ARG A 180 -19.81 -6.03 7.18
N MET A 181 -19.02 -5.20 7.86
CA MET A 181 -18.89 -3.78 7.55
C MET A 181 -18.44 -3.59 6.10
N THR A 182 -19.05 -2.65 5.37
CA THR A 182 -18.69 -2.37 3.97
C THR A 182 -18.49 -0.88 3.76
N ILE A 183 -17.46 -0.51 3.00
CA ILE A 183 -17.28 0.88 2.53
C ILE A 183 -17.40 0.87 1.00
N TRP A 184 -18.31 1.69 0.48
CA TRP A 184 -18.50 1.85 -0.95
C TRP A 184 -17.86 3.14 -1.47
N GLY A 185 -17.50 3.13 -2.76
CA GLY A 185 -17.09 4.32 -3.50
C GLY A 185 -15.61 4.65 -3.41
N ASN A 186 -15.32 5.96 -3.34
CA ASN A 186 -13.98 6.52 -3.51
C ASN A 186 -13.34 6.87 -2.18
N HIS A 187 -12.02 6.67 -2.01
CA HIS A 187 -11.27 7.11 -0.82
C HIS A 187 -11.23 8.65 -0.77
N SER A 188 -12.29 9.22 -0.19
CA SER A 188 -12.58 10.66 -0.17
C SER A 188 -13.76 10.92 0.76
N ALA A 189 -14.21 12.17 0.83
CA ALA A 189 -15.42 12.55 1.57
C ALA A 189 -16.73 11.97 0.99
N THR A 190 -16.71 11.40 -0.22
CA THR A 190 -17.91 10.79 -0.85
C THR A 190 -17.98 9.27 -0.65
N GLN A 191 -17.12 8.71 0.20
CA GLN A 191 -17.22 7.31 0.60
C GLN A 191 -18.55 7.06 1.34
N TYR A 192 -19.05 5.83 1.27
CA TYR A 192 -20.28 5.44 1.95
C TYR A 192 -20.03 4.25 2.89
N PRO A 193 -19.94 4.49 4.21
CA PRO A 193 -19.92 3.44 5.23
C PRO A 193 -21.32 2.81 5.35
N ASP A 194 -21.43 1.57 4.92
CA ASP A 194 -22.67 0.82 4.86
C ASP A 194 -22.77 -0.16 6.04
N VAL A 195 -23.69 0.16 6.95
CA VAL A 195 -24.02 -0.64 8.14
C VAL A 195 -25.21 -1.56 7.91
N SER A 196 -25.92 -1.46 6.77
CA SER A 196 -27.17 -2.20 6.53
C SER A 196 -26.99 -3.73 6.49
N HIS A 197 -25.77 -4.18 6.22
CA HIS A 197 -25.36 -5.59 6.23
C HIS A 197 -24.35 -5.92 7.33
N ALA A 198 -23.97 -4.94 8.15
CA ALA A 198 -23.07 -5.17 9.28
C ALA A 198 -23.80 -5.99 10.35
N THR A 199 -23.03 -6.82 11.06
CA THR A 199 -23.55 -7.62 12.16
C THR A 199 -22.71 -7.45 13.40
N VAL A 200 -23.34 -7.47 14.56
CA VAL A 200 -22.69 -7.51 15.88
C VAL A 200 -23.12 -8.79 16.59
N ASP A 201 -22.16 -9.62 16.97
CA ASP A 201 -22.40 -10.93 17.61
C ASP A 201 -23.42 -11.79 16.84
N GLY A 202 -23.35 -11.74 15.50
CA GLY A 202 -24.23 -12.49 14.60
C GLY A 202 -25.64 -11.93 14.42
N LYS A 203 -25.97 -10.78 15.03
CA LYS A 203 -27.24 -10.06 14.84
C LYS A 203 -27.03 -8.85 13.94
N CYS A 204 -28.07 -8.41 13.23
CA CYS A 204 -28.00 -7.14 12.50
C CYS A 204 -27.61 -6.02 13.47
N ALA A 205 -26.65 -5.20 13.05
CA ALA A 205 -26.12 -4.08 13.83
C ALA A 205 -27.15 -2.96 14.02
#